data_AF-A0AAV1VTH5-F1
#
_entry.id   AF-A0AAV1VTH5-F1
#
_cell.length_a   1.000
_cell.length_b   1.000
_cell.length_c   1.000
_cell.angle_alpha   90.00
_cell.angle_beta   90.00
_cell.angle_gamma   90.00
#
_symmetry.space_group_name_H-M   'P 1'
#
loop_
_entity.id
_entity.type
_entity.pdbx_description
1 polymer ?
#
loop_
_entity_poly.entity_id
_entity_poly.type
_entity_poly.pdbx_seq_one_letter_code
_entity_poly.pdbx_strand_id
1 'polypeptide(L)'
;MGCNGGLMDYAFEFIINNGGIDTEDDYPYRASDRTCDPNRKNARVVSIDGYEDVPPNDEKSLMKAVAHQPVSVAIEAGGRAFQLYDSGVFTGICGTELDHGVAVVGYGTEDGKDYWLVRNSWGPTWGENGYIKLERNINTTKKGKCGIAMEPSYPTKKGENPPKPAPSPPTPAAPVSTVCDEYYSCSAGTTCCCMFEYGSRCFGWGCCPVESATCCDDHSSCCPPEYPVCDLKAGTCLLSKDNPFGIKALKRTHATSTWTQRKAAMKTKFV
;
A
#
# COMPACT_ATOMS: atom_id res chain seq x y z
N MET A 1 -2.35 -3.93 18.47
CA MET A 1 -1.07 -3.21 18.32
C MET A 1 -1.25 -2.12 17.27
N GLY A 2 -0.38 -1.11 17.25
CA GLY A 2 -0.48 0.03 16.34
C GLY A 2 0.81 0.84 16.31
N CYS A 3 0.72 2.12 15.93
CA CYS A 3 1.87 3.00 15.78
C CYS A 3 2.59 3.30 17.11
N ASN A 4 1.94 3.07 18.26
CA ASN A 4 2.53 3.25 19.59
C ASN A 4 3.30 2.01 20.09
N GLY A 5 3.54 1.03 19.23
CA GLY A 5 4.33 -0.17 19.56
C GLY A 5 3.50 -1.42 19.80
N GLY A 6 4.22 -2.48 20.15
CA GLY A 6 3.70 -3.83 20.29
C GLY A 6 4.81 -4.88 20.40
N LEU A 7 4.43 -6.14 20.61
CA LEU A 7 5.33 -7.29 20.71
C LEU A 7 5.04 -8.27 19.57
N MET A 8 6.09 -8.91 19.04
CA MET A 8 5.99 -9.82 17.90
C MET A 8 5.09 -11.03 18.21
N ASP A 9 5.13 -11.53 19.43
CA ASP A 9 4.32 -12.67 19.87
C ASP A 9 2.82 -12.38 19.78
N TYR A 10 2.41 -11.16 20.14
CA TYR A 10 1.02 -10.73 19.98
C TYR A 10 0.62 -10.57 18.50
N ALA A 11 1.58 -10.31 17.60
CA ALA A 11 1.30 -10.35 16.17
C ALA A 11 1.05 -11.79 15.72
N PHE A 12 1.87 -12.74 16.15
CA PHE A 12 1.68 -14.15 15.82
C PHE A 12 0.36 -14.67 16.37
N GLU A 13 0.05 -14.40 17.63
CA GLU A 13 -1.22 -14.76 18.26
C GLU A 13 -2.43 -14.15 17.51
N PHE A 14 -2.31 -12.92 17.04
CA PHE A 14 -3.34 -12.32 16.19
C PHE A 14 -3.50 -13.08 14.87
N ILE A 15 -2.40 -13.44 14.19
CA ILE A 15 -2.47 -14.18 12.91
C ILE A 15 -3.15 -15.54 13.11
N ILE A 16 -2.85 -16.23 14.21
CA ILE A 16 -3.48 -17.51 14.57
C ILE A 16 -4.98 -17.32 14.74
N ASN A 17 -5.40 -16.39 15.62
CA ASN A 17 -6.80 -16.17 15.95
C ASN A 17 -7.61 -15.57 14.79
N ASN A 18 -6.98 -14.79 13.92
CA ASN A 18 -7.59 -14.23 12.72
C ASN A 18 -7.74 -15.28 11.60
N GLY A 19 -7.13 -16.47 11.74
CA GLY A 19 -7.12 -17.52 10.73
C GLY A 19 -6.19 -17.21 9.54
N GLY A 20 -5.21 -16.34 9.74
CA GLY A 20 -4.20 -15.97 8.75
C GLY A 20 -4.00 -14.47 8.58
N ILE A 21 -3.14 -14.11 7.63
CA ILE A 21 -2.77 -12.74 7.28
C ILE A 21 -2.91 -12.51 5.76
N ASP A 22 -3.30 -11.28 5.40
CA ASP A 22 -3.43 -10.85 4.01
C ASP A 22 -2.08 -10.54 3.35
N THR A 23 -2.10 -10.41 2.03
CA THR A 23 -0.94 -9.88 1.27
C THR A 23 -0.84 -8.36 1.45
N GLU A 24 0.36 -7.82 1.24
CA GLU A 24 0.58 -6.36 1.20
C GLU A 24 -0.30 -5.69 0.12
N ASP A 25 -0.49 -6.33 -1.04
CA ASP A 25 -1.35 -5.82 -2.11
C ASP A 25 -2.82 -5.71 -1.67
N ASP A 26 -3.31 -6.73 -0.93
CA ASP A 26 -4.68 -6.77 -0.45
C ASP A 26 -4.89 -5.83 0.76
N TYR A 27 -3.86 -5.60 1.59
CA TYR A 27 -3.89 -4.68 2.73
C TYR A 27 -2.62 -3.80 2.82
N PRO A 28 -2.51 -2.74 2.00
CA PRO A 28 -1.29 -1.95 1.92
C PRO A 28 -0.99 -1.14 3.18
N TYR A 29 0.27 -1.07 3.55
CA TYR A 29 0.79 -0.26 4.64
C TYR A 29 0.50 1.24 4.41
N ARG A 30 0.05 1.92 5.47
CA ARG A 30 -0.36 3.34 5.42
C ARG A 30 0.44 4.26 6.34
N ALA A 31 1.40 3.72 7.09
CA ALA A 31 2.18 4.47 8.10
C ALA A 31 1.31 5.24 9.11
N SER A 32 0.08 4.79 9.36
CA SER A 32 -0.80 5.36 10.38
C SER A 32 -1.80 4.31 10.86
N ASP A 33 -2.18 4.38 12.13
CA ASP A 33 -3.26 3.57 12.66
C ASP A 33 -4.57 3.94 11.97
N ARG A 34 -5.33 2.90 11.58
CA ARG A 34 -6.64 3.03 10.97
C ARG A 34 -7.58 2.01 11.60
N THR A 35 -8.87 2.25 11.44
CA THR A 35 -9.88 1.26 11.78
C THR A 35 -9.65 0.01 10.93
N CYS A 36 -9.70 -1.16 11.57
CA CYS A 36 -9.73 -2.44 10.87
C CYS A 36 -10.90 -2.45 9.89
N ASP A 37 -10.65 -2.78 8.63
CA ASP A 37 -11.67 -2.82 7.58
C ASP A 37 -12.10 -4.27 7.33
N PRO A 38 -13.18 -4.76 7.96
CA PRO A 38 -13.64 -6.14 7.84
C PRO A 38 -14.29 -6.43 6.48
N ASN A 39 -14.49 -5.42 5.62
CA ASN A 39 -15.14 -5.60 4.32
C ASN A 39 -14.12 -5.75 3.17
N ARG A 40 -12.82 -5.75 3.46
CA ARG A 40 -11.79 -6.07 2.48
C ARG A 40 -11.90 -7.54 2.06
N LYS A 41 -11.13 -7.89 1.03
CA LYS A 41 -11.03 -9.26 0.52
C LYS A 41 -10.75 -10.29 1.62
N ASN A 42 -9.99 -9.90 2.67
CA ASN A 42 -9.69 -10.74 3.84
C ASN A 42 -9.30 -12.15 3.41
N ALA A 43 -8.42 -12.21 2.42
CA ALA A 43 -8.00 -13.41 1.73
C ALA A 43 -7.25 -14.38 2.65
N ARG A 44 -6.57 -13.87 3.69
CA ARG A 44 -5.86 -14.64 4.72
C ARG A 44 -4.99 -15.72 4.08
N VAL A 45 -4.17 -15.31 3.12
CA VAL A 45 -3.46 -16.19 2.19
C VAL A 45 -2.41 -17.07 2.86
N VAL A 46 -1.92 -16.66 4.03
CA VAL A 46 -0.94 -17.40 4.84
C VAL A 46 -1.48 -17.53 6.26
N SER A 47 -1.41 -18.75 6.80
CA SER A 47 -1.69 -19.04 8.21
C SER A 47 -0.45 -19.59 8.90
N ILE A 48 -0.40 -19.43 10.21
CA ILE A 48 0.57 -20.07 11.10
C ILE A 48 -0.21 -20.87 12.14
N ASP A 49 0.41 -21.93 12.67
CA ASP A 49 -0.23 -22.87 13.59
C ASP A 49 0.16 -22.59 15.06
N GLY A 50 1.16 -21.73 15.25
CA GLY A 50 1.70 -21.37 16.56
C GLY A 50 2.87 -20.42 16.41
N TYR A 51 3.53 -20.16 17.53
CA TYR A 51 4.84 -19.52 17.60
C TYR A 51 5.61 -20.10 18.79
N GLU A 52 6.92 -19.93 18.77
CA GLU A 52 7.80 -20.38 19.85
C GLU A 52 8.80 -19.28 20.19
N ASP A 53 9.06 -19.12 21.49
CA ASP A 53 10.11 -18.27 21.99
C ASP A 53 11.43 -19.04 22.03
N VAL A 54 12.48 -18.42 21.53
CA VAL A 54 13.84 -18.91 21.69
C VAL A 54 14.26 -18.67 23.15
N PRO A 55 14.97 -19.62 23.79
CA PRO A 55 15.52 -19.43 25.12
C PRO A 55 16.24 -18.07 25.26
N PRO A 56 15.81 -17.22 26.22
CA PRO A 56 16.31 -15.86 26.31
C PRO A 56 17.76 -15.85 26.76
N ASN A 57 18.53 -14.91 26.22
CA ASN A 57 19.95 -14.71 26.49
C ASN A 57 20.82 -15.92 26.10
N ASP A 58 20.46 -16.60 25.02
CA ASP A 58 21.23 -17.71 24.47
C ASP A 58 21.40 -17.58 22.94
N GLU A 59 22.48 -16.92 22.53
CA GLU A 59 22.84 -16.78 21.11
C GLU A 59 23.01 -18.12 20.39
N LYS A 60 23.32 -19.22 21.10
CA LYS A 60 23.41 -20.55 20.48
C LYS A 60 22.03 -21.10 20.13
N SER A 61 21.05 -20.88 21.00
CA SER A 61 19.67 -21.25 20.73
C SER A 61 19.08 -20.39 19.62
N LEU A 62 19.38 -19.08 19.62
CA LEU A 62 19.02 -18.19 18.50
C LEU A 62 19.65 -18.66 17.18
N MET A 63 20.93 -19.03 17.19
CA MET A 63 21.64 -19.50 15.99
C MET A 63 20.98 -20.76 15.41
N LYS A 64 20.56 -21.69 16.28
CA LYS A 64 19.82 -22.89 15.85
C LYS A 64 18.49 -22.52 15.20
N ALA A 65 17.70 -21.63 15.81
CA ALA A 65 16.44 -21.20 15.24
C ALA A 65 16.62 -20.52 13.88
N VAL A 66 17.58 -19.59 13.77
CA VAL A 66 17.91 -18.87 12.53
C VAL A 66 18.37 -19.80 11.41
N ALA A 67 19.02 -20.92 11.75
CA ALA A 67 19.43 -21.91 10.76
C ALA A 67 18.24 -22.60 10.06
N HIS A 68 17.05 -22.60 10.68
CA HIS A 68 15.84 -23.20 10.13
C HIS A 68 14.95 -22.18 9.41
N GLN A 69 14.87 -20.96 9.93
CA GLN A 69 14.02 -19.90 9.38
C GLN A 69 14.39 -18.52 9.95
N PRO A 70 13.92 -17.41 9.36
CA PRO A 70 14.04 -16.10 9.98
C PRO A 70 13.40 -16.03 11.37
N VAL A 71 14.01 -15.29 12.28
CA VAL A 71 13.56 -15.12 13.67
C VAL A 71 13.31 -13.64 13.95
N SER A 72 12.15 -13.32 14.50
CA SER A 72 11.85 -11.97 14.98
C SER A 72 12.59 -11.71 16.27
N VAL A 73 13.22 -10.55 16.41
CA VAL A 73 14.00 -10.18 17.60
C VAL A 73 13.76 -8.72 17.95
N ALA A 74 13.85 -8.39 19.23
CA ALA A 74 13.94 -7.02 19.71
C ALA A 74 15.40 -6.61 19.95
N ILE A 75 15.73 -5.36 19.64
CA ILE A 75 17.04 -4.75 19.89
C ILE A 75 16.88 -3.33 20.44
N GLU A 76 17.96 -2.79 21.00
CA GLU A 76 18.14 -1.35 21.19
C GLU A 76 18.72 -0.71 19.92
N ALA A 77 17.94 0.14 19.26
CA ALA A 77 18.31 0.84 18.03
C ALA A 77 18.33 2.38 18.20
N GLY A 78 17.94 2.92 19.36
CA GLY A 78 17.93 4.36 19.65
C GLY A 78 19.30 5.04 19.69
N GLY A 79 20.39 4.27 19.85
CA GLY A 79 21.75 4.80 19.95
C GLY A 79 22.28 5.42 18.64
N ARG A 80 23.03 6.53 18.75
CA ARG A 80 23.60 7.25 17.59
C ARG A 80 24.48 6.36 16.70
N ALA A 81 25.24 5.43 17.29
CA ALA A 81 26.08 4.51 16.53
C ALA A 81 25.24 3.61 15.61
N PHE A 82 24.10 3.11 16.11
CA PHE A 82 23.19 2.27 15.34
C PHE A 82 22.50 3.09 14.23
N GLN A 83 21.96 4.27 14.56
CA GLN A 83 21.28 5.12 13.58
C GLN A 83 22.17 5.50 12.39
N LEU A 84 23.47 5.73 12.62
CA LEU A 84 24.44 6.12 11.60
C LEU A 84 25.19 4.95 10.95
N TYR A 85 24.76 3.71 11.21
CA TYR A 85 25.34 2.54 10.55
C TYR A 85 25.18 2.62 9.03
N ASP A 86 26.26 2.28 8.31
CA ASP A 86 26.34 2.28 6.86
C ASP A 86 26.77 0.90 6.32
N SER A 87 27.87 0.33 6.83
CA SER A 87 28.40 -0.94 6.34
C SER A 87 29.34 -1.65 7.33
N GLY A 88 29.61 -2.93 7.06
CA GLY A 88 30.51 -3.80 7.81
C GLY A 88 29.86 -4.43 9.05
N VAL A 89 30.63 -5.20 9.82
CA VAL A 89 30.15 -5.75 11.10
C VAL A 89 30.06 -4.63 12.14
N PHE A 90 28.85 -4.34 12.59
CA PHE A 90 28.55 -3.34 13.60
C PHE A 90 29.09 -3.76 14.98
N THR A 91 30.18 -3.13 15.38
CA THR A 91 30.77 -3.25 16.72
C THR A 91 30.52 -2.01 17.58
N GLY A 92 29.68 -1.06 17.13
CA GLY A 92 29.39 0.18 17.83
C GLY A 92 28.72 0.00 19.20
N ILE A 93 28.61 1.09 19.95
CA ILE A 93 27.99 1.07 21.28
C ILE A 93 26.46 1.03 21.15
N CYS A 94 25.85 0.12 21.89
CA CYS A 94 24.42 0.04 22.19
C CYS A 94 24.27 -0.64 23.57
N GLY A 95 23.19 -0.33 24.26
CA GLY A 95 22.77 -0.96 25.50
C GLY A 95 21.85 -2.16 25.26
N THR A 96 20.87 -2.33 26.14
CA THR A 96 19.88 -3.41 26.08
C THR A 96 18.49 -2.93 26.49
N GLU A 97 18.21 -1.64 26.32
CA GLU A 97 16.86 -1.07 26.48
C GLU A 97 16.11 -1.27 25.15
N LEU A 98 15.45 -2.41 25.03
CA LEU A 98 14.81 -2.84 23.79
C LEU A 98 13.74 -1.83 23.35
N ASP A 99 13.87 -1.30 22.13
CA ASP A 99 13.00 -0.24 21.59
C ASP A 99 12.58 -0.49 20.13
N HIS A 100 13.15 -1.52 19.47
CA HIS A 100 12.94 -1.75 18.04
C HIS A 100 12.86 -3.23 17.67
N GLY A 101 11.85 -3.59 16.89
CA GLY A 101 11.63 -4.94 16.38
C GLY A 101 12.20 -5.13 14.98
N VAL A 102 13.00 -6.18 14.79
CA VAL A 102 13.67 -6.52 13.52
C VAL A 102 13.66 -8.04 13.29
N ALA A 103 14.18 -8.50 12.16
CA ALA A 103 14.27 -9.93 11.87
C ALA A 103 15.70 -10.36 11.57
N VAL A 104 16.17 -11.41 12.24
CA VAL A 104 17.42 -12.09 11.90
C VAL A 104 17.13 -13.06 10.76
N VAL A 105 17.81 -12.88 9.64
CA VAL A 105 17.62 -13.69 8.42
C VAL A 105 18.81 -14.59 8.10
N GLY A 106 19.88 -14.49 8.89
CA GLY A 106 21.07 -15.31 8.73
C GLY A 106 22.16 -14.93 9.73
N TYR A 107 23.32 -15.56 9.59
CA TYR A 107 24.53 -15.27 10.35
C TYR A 107 25.75 -15.68 9.53
N GLY A 108 26.91 -15.15 9.89
CA GLY A 108 28.16 -15.49 9.23
C GLY A 108 29.37 -15.01 10.00
N THR A 109 30.49 -14.96 9.28
CA THR A 109 31.76 -14.41 9.76
C THR A 109 32.34 -13.57 8.62
N GLU A 110 32.79 -12.36 8.94
CA GLU A 110 33.45 -11.42 8.01
C GLU A 110 34.69 -10.86 8.71
N ASP A 111 35.85 -10.97 8.07
CA ASP A 111 37.14 -10.50 8.61
C ASP A 111 37.44 -10.98 10.04
N GLY A 112 37.09 -12.24 10.34
CA GLY A 112 37.29 -12.85 11.65
C GLY A 112 36.29 -12.40 12.73
N LYS A 113 35.26 -11.63 12.36
CA LYS A 113 34.16 -11.23 13.25
C LYS A 113 32.87 -11.94 12.90
N ASP A 114 32.29 -12.60 13.89
CA ASP A 114 30.99 -13.23 13.74
C ASP A 114 29.89 -12.17 13.72
N TYR A 115 28.88 -12.37 12.89
CA TYR A 115 27.73 -11.46 12.79
C TYR A 115 26.39 -12.19 12.63
N TRP A 116 25.33 -11.50 13.02
CA TRP A 116 23.94 -11.71 12.63
C TRP A 116 23.61 -10.87 11.41
N LEU A 117 23.01 -11.46 10.38
CA LEU A 117 22.43 -10.69 9.27
C LEU A 117 21.01 -10.31 9.65
N VAL A 118 20.79 -9.02 9.90
CA VAL A 118 19.52 -8.51 10.42
C VAL A 118 18.87 -7.61 9.37
N ARG A 119 17.61 -7.92 9.03
CA ARG A 119 16.76 -7.10 8.17
C ARG A 119 16.08 -6.02 9.01
N ASN A 120 16.30 -4.76 8.64
CA ASN A 120 15.66 -3.61 9.26
C ASN A 120 14.44 -3.13 8.42
N SER A 121 13.69 -2.17 8.95
CA SER A 121 12.47 -1.59 8.37
C SER A 121 12.59 -0.10 8.05
N TRP A 122 13.82 0.46 8.02
CA TRP A 122 14.09 1.89 7.74
C TRP A 122 14.38 2.19 6.27
N GLY A 123 13.97 1.29 5.37
CA GLY A 123 14.16 1.42 3.93
C GLY A 123 15.56 1.01 3.45
N PRO A 124 15.74 0.89 2.13
CA PRO A 124 16.96 0.34 1.54
C PRO A 124 18.15 1.31 1.57
N THR A 125 17.93 2.60 1.85
CA THR A 125 19.00 3.60 1.88
C THR A 125 19.79 3.62 3.19
N TRP A 126 19.33 2.87 4.20
CA TRP A 126 19.99 2.75 5.49
C TRP A 126 20.81 1.45 5.54
N GLY A 127 22.02 1.52 6.09
CA GLY A 127 22.90 0.36 6.20
C GLY A 127 23.21 -0.31 4.85
N GLU A 128 23.42 -1.62 4.88
CA GLU A 128 23.71 -2.41 3.68
C GLU A 128 22.39 -2.82 3.00
N ASN A 129 21.81 -1.92 2.18
CA ASN A 129 20.53 -2.12 1.50
C ASN A 129 19.35 -2.42 2.45
N GLY A 130 19.30 -1.76 3.61
CA GLY A 130 18.30 -1.98 4.65
C GLY A 130 18.65 -3.10 5.64
N TYR A 131 19.86 -3.66 5.55
CA TYR A 131 20.36 -4.67 6.47
C TYR A 131 21.50 -4.14 7.34
N ILE A 132 21.73 -4.82 8.45
CA ILE A 132 22.89 -4.62 9.33
C ILE A 132 23.52 -5.97 9.67
N LYS A 133 24.85 -6.02 9.64
CA LYS A 133 25.62 -7.15 10.18
C LYS A 133 25.93 -6.85 11.65
N LEU A 134 25.11 -7.36 12.56
CA LEU A 134 25.25 -7.10 13.99
C LEU A 134 26.27 -8.07 14.62
N GLU A 135 27.28 -7.58 15.33
CA GLU A 135 28.29 -8.44 15.97
C GLU A 135 27.66 -9.55 16.83
N ARG A 136 28.18 -10.77 16.73
CA ARG A 136 27.67 -11.99 17.37
C ARG A 136 28.74 -12.62 18.26
N ASN A 137 28.32 -13.43 19.23
CA ASN A 137 29.20 -14.19 20.14
C ASN A 137 30.09 -13.28 21.01
N ILE A 138 29.48 -12.27 21.63
CA ILE A 138 30.21 -11.33 22.48
C ILE A 138 30.42 -11.95 23.86
N ASN A 139 31.67 -12.29 24.19
CA ASN A 139 32.00 -13.02 25.41
C ASN A 139 31.60 -12.31 26.72
N THR A 140 31.39 -10.99 26.70
CA THR A 140 31.07 -10.18 27.89
C THR A 140 29.57 -10.10 28.20
N THR A 141 28.69 -10.61 27.34
CA THR A 141 27.23 -10.55 27.56
C THR A 141 26.53 -11.78 27.02
N LYS A 142 25.51 -12.24 27.73
CA LYS A 142 24.59 -13.28 27.23
C LYS A 142 23.40 -12.71 26.47
N LYS A 143 23.16 -11.41 26.59
CA LYS A 143 22.05 -10.70 25.95
C LYS A 143 22.27 -10.52 24.43
N GLY A 144 23.48 -10.80 23.93
CA GLY A 144 23.91 -10.50 22.57
C GLY A 144 24.11 -8.98 22.34
N LYS A 145 24.62 -8.61 21.16
CA LYS A 145 24.78 -7.19 20.78
C LYS A 145 23.41 -6.52 20.75
N CYS A 146 23.32 -5.34 21.35
CA CYS A 146 22.09 -4.53 21.44
C CYS A 146 20.88 -5.27 22.02
N GLY A 147 21.09 -6.35 22.79
CA GLY A 147 20.00 -7.14 23.38
C GLY A 147 19.35 -8.15 22.43
N ILE A 148 19.92 -8.41 21.25
CA ILE A 148 19.33 -9.27 20.20
C ILE A 148 18.89 -10.67 20.64
N ALA A 149 19.46 -11.22 21.71
CA ALA A 149 19.10 -12.55 22.22
C ALA A 149 18.08 -12.50 23.37
N MET A 150 17.58 -11.32 23.77
CA MET A 150 16.70 -11.17 24.95
C MET A 150 15.27 -11.63 24.69
N GLU A 151 14.68 -11.23 23.55
CA GLU A 151 13.29 -11.54 23.19
C GLU A 151 13.17 -12.06 21.75
N PRO A 152 13.71 -13.25 21.43
CA PRO A 152 13.64 -13.83 20.09
C PRO A 152 12.45 -14.79 19.98
N SER A 153 11.64 -14.66 18.93
CA SER A 153 10.52 -15.56 18.67
C SER A 153 10.29 -15.80 17.19
N TYR A 154 9.67 -16.93 16.85
CA TYR A 154 9.38 -17.29 15.47
C TYR A 154 8.02 -17.96 15.33
N PRO A 155 7.32 -17.78 14.20
CA PRO A 155 6.09 -18.50 13.92
C PRO A 155 6.40 -19.96 13.59
N THR A 156 5.47 -20.85 13.91
CA THR A 156 5.53 -22.27 13.51
C THR A 156 4.42 -22.60 12.54
N LYS A 157 4.73 -23.50 11.59
CA LYS A 157 3.80 -23.98 10.59
C LYS A 157 3.94 -25.49 10.42
N LYS A 158 2.82 -26.19 10.56
CA LYS A 158 2.65 -27.65 10.45
C LYS A 158 1.64 -28.02 9.35
N GLY A 159 0.67 -27.15 9.08
CA GLY A 159 -0.37 -27.35 8.07
C GLY A 159 -0.14 -26.59 6.77
N GLU A 160 -0.90 -26.96 5.73
CA GLU A 160 -0.98 -26.16 4.51
C GLU A 160 -1.62 -24.79 4.77
N ASN A 161 -1.35 -23.83 3.90
CA ASN A 161 -2.06 -22.55 3.95
C ASN A 161 -3.55 -22.75 3.63
N PRO A 162 -4.43 -21.80 4.05
CA PRO A 162 -5.82 -21.81 3.62
C PRO A 162 -5.87 -21.87 2.08
N PRO A 163 -6.86 -22.57 1.49
CA PRO A 163 -7.01 -22.60 0.05
C PRO A 163 -7.01 -21.18 -0.47
N LYS A 164 -6.10 -20.87 -1.40
CA LYS A 164 -6.02 -19.53 -1.99
C LYS A 164 -7.44 -19.16 -2.44
N PRO A 165 -8.00 -18.02 -2.00
CA PRO A 165 -9.30 -17.61 -2.46
C PRO A 165 -9.31 -17.67 -3.98
N ALA A 166 -10.40 -18.20 -4.56
CA ALA A 166 -10.55 -18.25 -6.00
C ALA A 166 -10.16 -16.88 -6.57
N PRO A 167 -9.40 -16.83 -7.69
CA PRO A 167 -9.02 -15.56 -8.27
C PRO A 167 -10.29 -14.71 -8.37
N SER A 168 -10.28 -13.55 -7.71
CA SER A 168 -11.38 -12.61 -7.82
C SER A 168 -11.65 -12.44 -9.33
N PRO A 169 -12.92 -12.42 -9.77
CA PRO A 169 -13.23 -12.08 -11.16
C PRO A 169 -12.38 -10.87 -11.54
N PRO A 170 -11.76 -10.85 -12.74
CA PRO A 170 -10.89 -9.76 -13.12
C PRO A 170 -11.61 -8.47 -12.77
N THR A 171 -10.97 -7.64 -11.93
CA THR A 171 -11.46 -6.29 -11.62
C THR A 171 -12.00 -5.72 -12.92
N PRO A 172 -13.28 -5.32 -13.02
CA PRO A 172 -13.82 -4.78 -14.25
C PRO A 172 -12.81 -3.76 -14.75
N ALA A 173 -12.31 -3.98 -15.97
CA ALA A 173 -11.28 -3.11 -16.55
C ALA A 173 -11.70 -1.67 -16.28
N ALA A 174 -10.79 -0.87 -15.72
CA ALA A 174 -11.08 0.52 -15.39
C ALA A 174 -11.87 1.14 -16.55
N PRO A 175 -13.05 1.74 -16.29
CA PRO A 175 -13.93 2.21 -17.34
C PRO A 175 -13.12 3.01 -18.36
N VAL A 176 -13.08 2.55 -19.61
CA VAL A 176 -12.28 3.16 -20.67
C VAL A 176 -12.73 4.61 -20.80
N SER A 177 -11.87 5.56 -20.41
CA SER A 177 -12.19 6.98 -20.43
C SER A 177 -12.63 7.41 -21.84
N THR A 178 -13.69 8.21 -21.94
CA THR A 178 -14.09 8.85 -23.20
C THR A 178 -13.05 9.91 -23.56
N VAL A 179 -12.25 9.66 -24.59
CA VAL A 179 -11.26 10.63 -25.09
C VAL A 179 -11.98 11.73 -25.87
N CYS A 180 -11.80 12.99 -25.46
CA CYS A 180 -12.41 14.13 -26.13
C CYS A 180 -11.52 14.66 -27.26
N ASP A 181 -10.22 14.79 -26.96
CA ASP A 181 -9.17 15.13 -27.92
C ASP A 181 -7.79 14.64 -27.40
N GLU A 182 -6.69 15.10 -28.01
CA GLU A 182 -5.32 14.77 -27.59
C GLU A 182 -4.97 15.23 -26.15
N TYR A 183 -5.71 16.21 -25.62
CA TYR A 183 -5.40 16.87 -24.34
C TYR A 183 -6.43 16.61 -23.25
N TYR A 184 -7.64 16.19 -23.57
CA TYR A 184 -8.77 16.09 -22.65
C TYR A 184 -9.50 14.75 -22.76
N SER A 185 -9.95 14.27 -21.60
CA SER A 185 -10.80 13.09 -21.51
C SER A 185 -11.81 13.20 -20.37
N CYS A 186 -12.87 12.41 -20.50
CA CYS A 186 -13.92 12.25 -19.50
C CYS A 186 -13.98 10.79 -19.03
N SER A 187 -14.64 10.55 -17.90
CA SER A 187 -14.90 9.20 -17.40
C SER A 187 -15.71 8.38 -18.42
N ALA A 188 -15.62 7.04 -18.40
CA ALA A 188 -16.50 6.25 -19.25
C ALA A 188 -17.98 6.53 -18.94
N GLY A 189 -18.86 6.32 -19.92
CA GLY A 189 -20.28 6.60 -19.75
C GLY A 189 -20.65 8.09 -19.92
N THR A 190 -19.71 8.92 -20.36
CA THR A 190 -19.92 10.37 -20.49
C THR A 190 -19.70 10.85 -21.93
N THR A 191 -20.32 11.98 -22.26
CA THR A 191 -20.18 12.63 -23.56
C THR A 191 -19.31 13.88 -23.45
N CYS A 192 -18.31 13.99 -24.33
CA CYS A 192 -17.47 15.17 -24.46
C CYS A 192 -18.26 16.29 -25.17
N CYS A 193 -18.44 17.41 -24.47
CA CYS A 193 -19.10 18.60 -25.00
C CYS A 193 -18.13 19.78 -25.04
N CYS A 194 -18.06 20.47 -26.19
CA CYS A 194 -17.22 21.64 -26.30
C CYS A 194 -17.76 22.79 -25.42
N MET A 195 -16.91 23.30 -24.53
CA MET A 195 -17.21 24.43 -23.66
C MET A 195 -16.65 25.74 -24.22
N PHE A 196 -15.56 25.67 -24.97
CA PHE A 196 -14.91 26.85 -25.53
C PHE A 196 -14.51 26.58 -26.98
N GLU A 197 -15.31 27.11 -27.91
CA GLU A 197 -15.12 26.94 -29.34
C GLU A 197 -14.61 28.24 -29.96
N TYR A 198 -13.60 28.14 -30.84
CA TYR A 198 -13.16 29.25 -31.66
C TYR A 198 -12.88 28.76 -33.09
N GLY A 199 -13.66 29.25 -34.05
CA GLY A 199 -13.70 28.69 -35.40
C GLY A 199 -14.28 27.28 -35.37
N SER A 200 -13.62 26.32 -36.04
CA SER A 200 -14.03 24.91 -36.07
C SER A 200 -13.24 24.03 -35.08
N ARG A 201 -12.70 24.63 -34.01
CA ARG A 201 -11.84 23.93 -33.03
C ARG A 201 -12.34 24.17 -31.61
N CYS A 202 -12.33 23.10 -30.84
CA CYS A 202 -12.59 23.14 -29.41
C CYS A 202 -11.29 23.33 -28.62
N PHE A 203 -11.27 24.31 -27.72
CA PHE A 203 -10.14 24.64 -26.85
C PHE A 203 -10.39 24.28 -25.39
N GLY A 204 -11.58 23.80 -25.05
CA GLY A 204 -11.92 23.35 -23.72
C GLY A 204 -13.13 22.42 -23.74
N TRP A 205 -13.00 21.30 -23.05
CA TRP A 205 -14.02 20.25 -23.02
C TRP A 205 -14.69 20.15 -21.65
N GLY A 206 -15.97 19.80 -21.69
CA GLY A 206 -16.76 19.43 -20.52
C GLY A 206 -17.36 18.04 -20.69
N CYS A 207 -17.60 17.37 -19.58
CA CYS A 207 -18.17 16.03 -19.52
C CYS A 207 -19.65 16.13 -19.17
N CYS A 208 -20.50 15.64 -20.05
CA CYS A 208 -21.90 15.38 -19.74
C CYS A 208 -22.04 14.01 -19.07
N PRO A 209 -22.75 13.85 -17.94
CA PRO A 209 -22.78 12.61 -17.15
C PRO A 209 -23.62 11.48 -17.78
N VAL A 210 -23.85 11.51 -19.10
CA VAL A 210 -24.55 10.48 -19.87
C VAL A 210 -23.89 10.29 -21.23
N GLU A 211 -24.05 9.10 -21.82
CA GLU A 211 -23.59 8.77 -23.16
C GLU A 211 -24.48 9.39 -24.24
N SER A 212 -23.90 9.70 -25.41
CA SER A 212 -24.60 10.25 -26.57
C SER A 212 -25.45 11.51 -26.26
N ALA A 213 -24.98 12.33 -25.31
CA ALA A 213 -25.68 13.53 -24.90
C ALA A 213 -25.69 14.58 -26.00
N THR A 214 -26.77 15.35 -26.09
CA THR A 214 -26.80 16.58 -26.89
C THR A 214 -26.19 17.72 -26.10
N CYS A 215 -25.14 18.34 -26.64
CA CYS A 215 -24.47 19.48 -26.03
C CYS A 215 -25.26 20.76 -26.35
N CYS A 216 -25.82 21.40 -25.33
CA CYS A 216 -26.56 22.66 -25.49
C CYS A 216 -25.64 23.87 -25.78
N ASP A 217 -26.18 24.89 -26.44
CA ASP A 217 -25.43 26.09 -26.87
C ASP A 217 -25.05 27.03 -25.71
N ASP A 218 -25.58 26.79 -24.50
CA ASP A 218 -25.18 27.53 -23.29
C ASP A 218 -23.78 27.15 -22.78
N HIS A 219 -23.12 26.18 -23.43
CA HIS A 219 -21.83 25.60 -23.08
C HIS A 219 -21.72 24.99 -21.68
N SER A 220 -22.82 24.95 -20.92
CA SER A 220 -22.86 24.57 -19.50
C SER A 220 -23.77 23.38 -19.23
N SER A 221 -24.76 23.18 -20.10
CA SER A 221 -25.78 22.16 -19.97
C SER A 221 -25.73 21.15 -21.10
N CYS A 222 -26.27 19.97 -20.85
CA CYS A 222 -26.43 18.93 -21.86
C CYS A 222 -27.70 18.15 -21.61
N CYS A 223 -28.19 17.51 -22.65
CA CYS A 223 -29.43 16.74 -22.62
C CYS A 223 -29.17 15.27 -22.95
N PRO A 224 -29.86 14.34 -22.27
CA PRO A 224 -29.73 12.93 -22.58
C PRO A 224 -30.36 12.60 -23.95
N PRO A 225 -29.97 11.49 -24.59
CA PRO A 225 -30.41 11.15 -25.94
C PRO A 225 -31.92 10.94 -26.05
N GLU A 226 -32.61 10.59 -24.97
CA GLU A 226 -34.07 10.45 -24.93
C GLU A 226 -34.79 11.80 -24.94
N TYR A 227 -34.11 12.90 -24.60
CA TYR A 227 -34.66 14.25 -24.58
C TYR A 227 -33.68 15.22 -25.26
N PRO A 228 -33.34 15.07 -26.55
CA PRO A 228 -32.19 15.72 -27.14
C PRO A 228 -32.35 17.23 -27.34
N VAL A 229 -33.57 17.78 -27.22
CA VAL A 229 -33.83 19.19 -27.52
C VAL A 229 -33.58 20.06 -26.29
N CYS A 230 -32.56 20.92 -26.36
CA CYS A 230 -32.25 21.88 -25.29
C CYS A 230 -33.23 23.07 -25.29
N ASP A 231 -34.00 23.24 -24.21
CA ASP A 231 -34.70 24.48 -23.90
C ASP A 231 -33.86 25.31 -22.91
N LEU A 232 -33.07 26.22 -23.47
CA LEU A 232 -32.18 27.09 -22.68
C LEU A 232 -32.93 28.11 -21.82
N LYS A 233 -34.17 28.47 -22.18
CA LYS A 233 -34.95 29.46 -21.41
C LYS A 233 -35.53 28.83 -20.16
N ALA A 234 -36.02 27.60 -20.28
CA ALA A 234 -36.55 26.84 -19.15
C ALA A 234 -35.48 26.05 -18.38
N GLY A 235 -34.30 25.83 -18.96
CA GLY A 235 -33.25 25.00 -18.38
C GLY A 235 -33.61 23.51 -18.40
N THR A 236 -34.34 23.08 -19.42
CA THR A 236 -34.90 21.73 -19.56
C THR A 236 -34.52 21.08 -20.88
N CYS A 237 -34.74 19.77 -20.97
CA CYS A 237 -34.54 18.94 -22.13
C CYS A 237 -35.89 18.37 -22.55
N LEU A 238 -36.24 18.54 -23.83
CA LEU A 238 -37.50 18.13 -24.43
C LEU A 238 -37.28 16.96 -25.39
N LEU A 239 -38.30 16.11 -25.51
CA LEU A 239 -38.31 15.02 -26.50
C LEU A 239 -38.43 15.58 -27.93
N SER A 240 -39.16 16.69 -28.09
CA SER A 240 -39.37 17.41 -29.35
C SER A 240 -39.67 18.89 -29.07
N LYS A 241 -39.49 19.76 -30.07
CA LYS A 241 -39.64 21.23 -29.94
C LYS A 241 -40.99 21.68 -29.36
N ASP A 242 -42.07 20.94 -29.63
CA ASP A 242 -43.44 21.28 -29.21
C ASP A 242 -43.94 20.42 -28.03
N ASN A 243 -43.07 19.65 -27.37
CA ASN A 243 -43.49 18.80 -26.26
C ASN A 243 -43.65 19.64 -24.97
N PRO A 244 -44.84 19.63 -24.32
CA PRO A 244 -45.05 20.38 -23.08
C PRO A 244 -44.31 19.80 -21.86
N PHE A 245 -43.78 18.58 -21.96
CA PHE A 245 -43.07 17.90 -20.88
C PHE A 245 -41.56 17.85 -21.16
N GLY A 246 -40.80 18.31 -20.19
CA GLY A 246 -39.34 18.31 -20.21
C GLY A 246 -38.75 17.84 -18.89
N ILE A 247 -37.56 17.26 -18.97
CA ILE A 247 -36.74 16.95 -17.79
C ILE A 247 -35.72 18.06 -17.57
N LYS A 248 -35.17 18.17 -16.37
CA LYS A 248 -34.13 19.17 -16.08
C LYS A 248 -32.86 18.87 -16.89
N ALA A 249 -32.24 19.90 -17.47
CA ALA A 249 -30.97 19.74 -18.16
C ALA A 249 -29.85 19.33 -17.21
N LEU A 250 -28.93 18.50 -17.71
CA LEU A 250 -27.78 18.00 -16.96
C LEU A 250 -26.66 19.02 -17.01
N LYS A 251 -25.97 19.20 -15.89
CA LYS A 251 -24.83 20.12 -15.81
C LYS A 251 -23.54 19.41 -16.23
N ARG A 252 -22.75 20.08 -17.06
CA ARG A 252 -21.42 19.61 -17.45
C ARG A 252 -20.41 19.81 -16.32
N THR A 253 -19.42 18.92 -16.22
CA THR A 253 -18.20 19.11 -15.42
C THR A 253 -17.01 19.38 -16.33
N HIS A 254 -15.90 19.91 -15.81
CA HIS A 254 -14.69 20.10 -16.63
C HIS A 254 -14.05 18.76 -16.98
N ALA A 255 -13.62 18.61 -18.23
CA ALA A 255 -12.83 17.45 -18.66
C ALA A 255 -11.44 17.45 -17.99
N THR A 256 -10.89 16.25 -17.80
CA THR A 256 -9.57 16.08 -17.19
C THR A 256 -8.50 16.25 -18.26
N SER A 257 -7.50 17.11 -18.01
CA SER A 257 -6.39 17.28 -18.95
C SER A 257 -5.32 16.21 -18.78
N THR A 258 -4.67 15.83 -19.88
CA THR A 258 -3.59 14.83 -19.93
C THR A 258 -2.37 15.24 -19.07
N TRP A 259 -2.11 16.53 -18.88
CA TRP A 259 -1.12 17.04 -17.92
C TRP A 259 -1.45 16.64 -16.47
N THR A 260 -2.73 16.69 -16.11
CA THR A 260 -3.23 16.31 -14.79
C THR A 260 -3.22 14.79 -14.61
N GLN A 261 -3.51 14.04 -15.68
CA GLN A 261 -3.39 12.58 -15.71
C GLN A 261 -1.94 12.11 -15.62
N ARG A 262 -0.97 12.76 -16.28
CA ARG A 262 0.47 12.44 -16.15
C ARG A 262 0.99 12.66 -14.72
N LYS A 263 0.53 13.71 -14.03
CA LYS A 263 0.81 13.92 -12.59
C LYS A 263 0.17 12.85 -11.71
N ALA A 264 -1.05 12.40 -12.02
CA ALA A 264 -1.72 11.33 -11.30
C ALA A 264 -1.07 9.95 -11.56
N ALA A 265 -0.65 9.68 -12.81
CA ALA A 265 0.05 8.46 -13.23
C ALA A 265 1.49 8.39 -12.68
N MET A 266 2.19 9.52 -12.56
CA MET A 266 3.47 9.59 -11.84
C MET A 266 3.28 9.30 -10.34
N LYS A 267 2.13 9.65 -9.74
CA LYS A 267 1.79 9.23 -8.37
C LYS A 267 1.45 7.74 -8.24
N THR A 268 1.11 7.04 -9.33
CA THR A 268 0.79 5.60 -9.35
C THR A 268 1.96 4.73 -9.81
N LYS A 269 3.02 5.30 -10.40
CA LYS A 269 4.29 4.60 -10.72
C LYS A 269 5.35 4.71 -9.62
N PHE A 270 5.09 5.51 -8.59
CA PHE A 270 5.87 5.56 -7.35
C PHE A 270 4.96 5.25 -6.16
N VAL A 271 4.27 4.11 -6.21
CA VAL A 271 3.88 3.33 -5.02
C VAL A 271 3.93 1.87 -5.43
#